data_AF-A0A265QA06-F1
#
_entry.id   AF-A0A265QA06-F1
#
_cell.length_a   1.000
_cell.length_b   1.000
_cell.length_c   1.000
_cell.angle_alpha   90.00
_cell.angle_beta   90.00
_cell.angle_gamma   90.00
#
_symmetry.space_group_name_H-M   'P 1'
#
loop_
_entity.id
_entity.type
_entity.pdbx_description
1 polymer ?
#
loop_
_entity_poly.entity_id
_entity_poly.type
_entity_poly.pdbx_seq_one_letter_code
_entity_poly.pdbx_strand_id
1 'polypeptide(L)'
;MAFGAGLSDKDAMRGRVPIRSTSIIETINKIRDDVISKQSFEKEGLLTGINIVLGSTDVHEFGKEIIKNVLKKAGANVFDLGTTVSVAEIADTLIETGSDVVLISTYNGIAYSFGKNLLESLKEANLKDVHVIMGGRLNEPIDGSDLPIDVSHMLKEMGINTDNNVETVVEAIASFNR
;
A
#
# COMPACT_ATOMS: atom_id res chain seq x y z
N MET A 1 -1.46 -20.09 -20.13
CA MET A 1 -2.60 -20.77 -19.47
C MET A 1 -2.54 -20.45 -17.99
N ALA A 2 -3.60 -19.87 -17.42
CA ALA A 2 -3.68 -19.62 -15.97
C ALA A 2 -4.29 -20.86 -15.29
N PHE A 3 -3.46 -21.64 -14.61
CA PHE A 3 -3.87 -22.82 -13.84
C PHE A 3 -4.51 -22.40 -12.51
N GLY A 4 -5.45 -23.19 -12.00
CA GLY A 4 -6.10 -22.97 -10.69
C GLY A 4 -7.61 -23.21 -10.69
N ALA A 5 -8.16 -23.52 -9.52
CA ALA A 5 -9.59 -23.70 -9.30
C ALA A 5 -10.31 -22.34 -9.19
N GLY A 6 -11.58 -22.27 -9.61
CA GLY A 6 -12.40 -21.05 -9.56
C GLY A 6 -12.41 -20.23 -10.85
N LEU A 7 -13.31 -19.24 -10.95
CA LEU A 7 -13.43 -18.36 -12.10
C LEU A 7 -12.28 -17.35 -12.13
N SER A 8 -11.75 -17.04 -13.32
CA SER A 8 -10.73 -16.01 -13.47
C SER A 8 -11.38 -14.63 -13.30
N ASP A 9 -10.78 -13.79 -12.45
CA ASP A 9 -11.25 -12.44 -12.16
C ASP A 9 -10.03 -11.55 -11.85
N LYS A 10 -9.89 -10.42 -12.54
CA LYS A 10 -8.76 -9.50 -12.39
C LYS A 10 -8.77 -8.75 -11.06
N ASP A 11 -9.91 -8.65 -10.40
CA ASP A 11 -10.08 -7.98 -9.12
C ASP A 11 -10.09 -8.95 -7.94
N ALA A 12 -9.98 -10.26 -8.19
CA ALA A 12 -9.72 -11.22 -7.14
C ALA A 12 -8.24 -11.15 -6.69
N MET A 13 -8.01 -11.27 -5.39
CA MET A 13 -6.70 -11.19 -4.71
C MET A 13 -5.59 -12.02 -5.38
N ARG A 14 -5.94 -13.16 -6.01
CA ARG A 14 -5.00 -14.04 -6.73
C ARG A 14 -5.42 -14.32 -8.17
N GLY A 15 -6.15 -13.39 -8.77
CA GLY A 15 -6.64 -13.51 -10.14
C GLY A 15 -7.78 -14.51 -10.34
N ARG A 16 -8.27 -15.15 -9.26
CA ARG A 16 -9.39 -16.10 -9.30
C ARG A 16 -10.30 -16.00 -8.09
N VAL A 17 -11.61 -16.11 -8.32
CA VAL A 17 -12.61 -16.23 -7.27
C VAL A 17 -12.54 -17.64 -6.67
N PRO A 18 -12.32 -17.79 -5.36
CA PRO A 18 -12.24 -19.10 -4.74
C PRO A 18 -13.58 -19.86 -4.85
N ILE A 19 -13.53 -21.17 -5.13
CA ILE A 19 -14.74 -22.02 -5.13
C ILE A 19 -15.34 -22.10 -3.72
N ARG A 20 -14.49 -22.09 -2.70
CA ARG A 20 -14.84 -21.97 -1.28
C ARG A 20 -13.86 -21.00 -0.63
N SER A 21 -14.39 -19.92 -0.09
CA SER A 21 -13.59 -18.92 0.62
C SER A 21 -13.07 -19.49 1.93
N THR A 22 -11.82 -19.16 2.26
CA THR A 22 -11.31 -19.35 3.62
C THR A 22 -11.77 -18.20 4.50
N SER A 23 -11.72 -18.40 5.81
CA SER A 23 -12.07 -17.37 6.81
C SER A 23 -11.29 -16.07 6.61
N ILE A 24 -10.06 -16.13 6.11
CA ILE A 24 -9.24 -14.95 5.78
C ILE A 24 -9.88 -14.16 4.63
N ILE A 25 -10.24 -14.83 3.54
CA ILE A 25 -10.83 -14.18 2.36
C ILE A 25 -12.21 -13.59 2.73
N GLU A 26 -13.00 -14.32 3.52
CA GLU A 26 -14.28 -13.83 4.03
C GLU A 26 -14.09 -12.58 4.92
N THR A 27 -13.07 -12.57 5.77
CA THR A 27 -12.74 -11.42 6.63
C THR A 27 -12.27 -10.21 5.82
N ILE A 28 -11.42 -10.42 4.79
CA ILE A 28 -11.01 -9.36 3.86
C ILE A 28 -12.24 -8.74 3.21
N ASN A 29 -13.12 -9.57 2.64
CA ASN A 29 -14.33 -9.09 1.97
C ASN A 29 -15.25 -8.35 2.94
N LYS A 30 -15.42 -8.86 4.16
CA LYS A 30 -16.25 -8.21 5.17
C LYS A 30 -15.69 -6.85 5.60
N ILE A 31 -14.39 -6.77 5.92
CA ILE A 31 -13.77 -5.49 6.29
C ILE A 31 -13.81 -4.52 5.12
N ARG A 32 -13.57 -5.02 3.90
CA ARG A 32 -13.71 -4.24 2.67
C ARG A 32 -15.11 -3.65 2.58
N ASP A 33 -16.15 -4.47 2.68
CA ASP A 33 -17.54 -4.03 2.56
C ASP A 33 -17.93 -3.08 3.70
N ASP A 34 -17.47 -3.34 4.93
CA ASP A 34 -17.68 -2.46 6.09
C ASP A 34 -17.01 -1.09 5.87
N VAL A 35 -15.74 -1.05 5.47
CA VAL A 35 -15.02 0.21 5.16
C VAL A 35 -15.71 0.96 4.03
N ILE A 36 -16.10 0.25 2.97
CA ILE A 36 -16.77 0.88 1.81
C ILE A 36 -18.16 1.39 2.18
N SER A 37 -18.90 0.68 3.04
CA SER A 37 -20.24 1.10 3.48
C SER A 37 -20.20 2.29 4.43
N LYS A 38 -19.12 2.43 5.21
CA LYS A 38 -18.88 3.55 6.14
C LYS A 38 -18.26 4.76 5.45
N GLN A 39 -17.50 4.54 4.38
CA GLN A 39 -17.11 5.62 3.50
C GLN A 39 -18.33 6.09 2.72
N SER A 40 -18.79 7.29 3.03
CA SER A 40 -19.60 8.07 2.11
C SER A 40 -18.76 8.36 0.87
N PHE A 41 -18.70 7.42 -0.08
CA PHE A 41 -18.31 7.69 -1.45
C PHE A 41 -19.39 8.57 -2.09
N GLU A 42 -19.69 9.74 -1.51
CA GLU A 42 -20.50 10.77 -2.15
C GLU A 42 -19.80 11.35 -3.39
N LYS A 43 -18.54 10.96 -3.61
CA LYS A 43 -17.74 11.32 -4.78
C LYS A 43 -17.01 10.08 -5.31
N GLU A 44 -17.71 9.24 -6.05
CA GLU A 44 -17.06 8.32 -6.99
C GLU A 44 -16.04 9.12 -7.83
N GLY A 45 -14.79 8.64 -7.90
CA GLY A 45 -13.77 9.21 -8.79
C GLY A 45 -12.90 10.33 -8.22
N LEU A 46 -12.80 10.53 -6.90
CA LEU A 46 -11.86 11.49 -6.29
C LEU A 46 -10.39 11.28 -6.72
N LEU A 47 -10.01 10.04 -7.01
CA LEU A 47 -8.64 9.69 -7.42
C LEU A 47 -8.55 9.34 -8.91
N THR A 48 -9.53 9.74 -9.73
CA THR A 48 -9.55 9.44 -11.17
C THR A 48 -8.32 10.01 -11.86
N GLY A 49 -7.55 9.15 -12.53
CA GLY A 49 -6.35 9.54 -13.26
C GLY A 49 -5.08 9.61 -12.39
N ILE A 50 -5.17 9.28 -11.11
CA ILE A 50 -4.00 9.22 -10.23
C ILE A 50 -3.35 7.84 -10.34
N ASN A 51 -2.06 7.83 -10.67
CA ASN A 51 -1.23 6.63 -10.72
C ASN A 51 -0.57 6.40 -9.36
N ILE A 52 -0.72 5.19 -8.83
CA ILE A 52 -0.29 4.85 -7.48
C ILE A 52 0.49 3.53 -7.53
N VAL A 53 1.70 3.52 -6.97
CA VAL A 53 2.47 2.30 -6.74
C VAL A 53 2.14 1.74 -5.36
N LEU A 54 1.84 0.44 -5.28
CA LEU A 54 1.51 -0.24 -4.03
C LEU A 54 2.38 -1.49 -3.87
N GLY A 55 2.96 -1.69 -2.69
CA GLY A 55 3.77 -2.88 -2.39
C GLY A 55 3.77 -3.26 -0.91
N SER A 56 4.30 -4.43 -0.60
CA SER A 56 4.62 -4.84 0.77
C SER A 56 6.10 -5.19 0.88
N THR A 57 6.74 -4.81 1.99
CA THR A 57 8.13 -5.19 2.31
C THR A 57 8.26 -6.68 2.62
N ASP A 58 7.15 -7.37 2.90
CA ASP A 58 7.14 -8.78 3.30
C ASP A 58 5.89 -9.51 2.76
N VAL A 59 5.68 -10.73 3.24
CA VAL A 59 4.60 -11.64 2.81
C VAL A 59 3.20 -11.26 3.32
N HIS A 60 3.08 -10.29 4.22
CA HIS A 60 1.80 -9.86 4.78
C HIS A 60 1.06 -8.96 3.77
N GLU A 61 0.14 -9.57 3.03
CA GLU A 61 -0.63 -8.92 1.97
C GLU A 61 -2.02 -8.42 2.40
N PHE A 62 -2.48 -8.74 3.61
CA PHE A 62 -3.86 -8.49 4.04
C PHE A 62 -4.24 -7.00 4.03
N GLY A 63 -3.46 -6.16 4.72
CA GLY A 63 -3.73 -4.71 4.78
C GLY A 63 -3.58 -4.04 3.42
N LYS A 64 -2.54 -4.44 2.67
CA LYS A 64 -2.30 -4.03 1.29
C LYS A 64 -3.50 -4.30 0.39
N GLU A 65 -4.11 -5.48 0.48
CA GLU A 65 -5.22 -5.87 -0.38
C GLU A 65 -6.52 -5.11 -0.06
N ILE A 66 -6.75 -4.77 1.21
CA ILE A 66 -7.86 -3.90 1.60
C ILE A 66 -7.67 -2.51 0.97
N ILE A 67 -6.48 -1.91 1.12
CA ILE A 67 -6.14 -0.59 0.58
C ILE A 67 -6.26 -0.57 -0.96
N LYS A 68 -5.71 -1.59 -1.63
CA LYS A 68 -5.81 -1.74 -3.09
C LYS A 68 -7.26 -1.66 -3.58
N ASN A 69 -8.16 -2.39 -2.92
CA ASN A 69 -9.56 -2.41 -3.27
C ASN A 69 -10.26 -1.07 -3.04
N VAL A 70 -9.92 -0.37 -1.95
CA VAL A 70 -10.44 0.97 -1.65
C VAL A 70 -9.96 1.98 -2.69
N LEU A 71 -8.66 2.00 -3.02
CA LEU A 71 -8.08 2.91 -4.02
C LEU A 71 -8.65 2.68 -5.42
N LYS A 72 -8.80 1.41 -5.84
CA LYS A 72 -9.44 1.06 -7.11
C LYS A 72 -10.88 1.55 -7.18
N LYS A 73 -11.66 1.38 -6.10
CA LYS A 73 -13.04 1.90 -6.03
C LYS A 73 -13.08 3.43 -6.03
N ALA A 74 -12.08 4.10 -5.47
CA ALA A 74 -11.93 5.55 -5.52
C ALA A 74 -11.53 6.10 -6.91
N GLY A 75 -11.22 5.22 -7.88
CA GLY A 75 -10.90 5.58 -9.27
C GLY A 75 -9.41 5.67 -9.58
N ALA A 76 -8.52 5.31 -8.65
CA ALA A 76 -7.07 5.35 -8.87
C ALA A 76 -6.57 4.20 -9.75
N ASN A 77 -5.51 4.47 -10.52
CA ASN A 77 -4.74 3.46 -11.25
C ASN A 77 -3.68 2.86 -10.32
N VAL A 78 -3.98 1.68 -9.76
CA VAL A 78 -3.09 1.02 -8.79
C VAL A 78 -2.15 0.02 -9.48
N PHE A 79 -0.84 0.29 -9.43
CA PHE A 79 0.25 -0.59 -9.83
C PHE A 79 0.72 -1.40 -8.62
N ASP A 80 0.19 -2.61 -8.48
CA ASP A 80 0.50 -3.50 -7.35
C ASP A 80 1.73 -4.36 -7.65
N LEU A 81 2.84 -4.09 -6.95
CA LEU A 81 4.10 -4.82 -7.02
C LEU A 81 4.09 -6.13 -6.22
N GLY A 82 3.02 -6.38 -5.45
CA GLY A 82 2.86 -7.60 -4.66
C GLY A 82 3.56 -7.51 -3.31
N THR A 83 4.34 -8.54 -2.98
CA THR A 83 4.94 -8.77 -1.66
C THR A 83 6.44 -8.97 -1.77
N THR A 84 7.18 -8.63 -0.71
CA THR A 84 8.66 -8.72 -0.69
C THR A 84 9.31 -7.82 -1.75
N VAL A 85 8.78 -6.60 -1.88
CA VAL A 85 9.21 -5.63 -2.89
C VAL A 85 10.46 -4.91 -2.42
N SER A 86 11.46 -4.78 -3.30
CA SER A 86 12.67 -4.00 -3.03
C SER A 86 12.51 -2.51 -3.32
N VAL A 87 13.37 -1.68 -2.72
CA VAL A 87 13.42 -0.24 -2.97
C VAL A 87 13.69 0.09 -4.45
N ALA A 88 14.55 -0.69 -5.10
CA ALA A 88 14.87 -0.49 -6.51
C ALA A 88 13.66 -0.72 -7.41
N GLU A 89 12.91 -1.81 -7.19
CA GLU A 89 11.69 -2.11 -7.95
C GLU A 89 10.65 -1.00 -7.82
N ILE A 90 10.52 -0.41 -6.63
CA ILE A 90 9.63 0.72 -6.40
C ILE A 90 10.07 1.93 -7.21
N ALA A 91 11.35 2.30 -7.15
CA ALA A 91 11.89 3.44 -7.88
C ALA A 91 11.72 3.27 -9.40
N ASP A 92 12.05 2.09 -9.94
CA ASP A 92 11.90 1.78 -11.36
C ASP A 92 10.43 1.89 -11.79
N THR A 93 9.50 1.33 -11.01
CA THR A 93 8.07 1.39 -11.30
C THR A 93 7.54 2.82 -11.26
N LEU A 94 7.97 3.64 -10.30
CA LEU A 94 7.59 5.05 -10.21
C LEU A 94 7.98 5.81 -11.49
N ILE A 95 9.19 5.56 -12.01
CA ILE A 95 9.67 6.13 -13.27
C ILE A 95 8.84 5.64 -14.46
N GLU A 96 8.62 4.32 -14.57
CA GLU A 96 7.91 3.72 -15.71
C GLU A 96 6.44 4.17 -15.82
N THR A 97 5.79 4.33 -14.66
CA THR A 97 4.36 4.64 -14.56
C THR A 97 4.06 6.14 -14.45
N GLY A 98 5.09 6.97 -14.18
CA GLY A 98 4.91 8.37 -13.82
C GLY A 98 3.99 8.54 -12.61
N SER A 99 4.15 7.68 -11.60
CA SER A 99 3.35 7.73 -10.38
C SER A 99 4.00 8.66 -9.37
N ASP A 100 3.23 9.58 -8.79
CA ASP A 100 3.70 10.53 -7.77
C ASP A 100 3.40 10.07 -6.34
N VAL A 101 2.77 8.89 -6.18
CA VAL A 101 2.37 8.35 -4.88
C VAL A 101 2.78 6.89 -4.78
N VAL A 102 3.43 6.56 -3.66
CA VAL A 102 3.76 5.17 -3.30
C VAL A 102 3.19 4.81 -1.94
N LEU A 103 2.54 3.65 -1.86
CA LEU A 103 2.06 3.06 -0.62
C LEU A 103 2.82 1.77 -0.33
N ILE A 104 3.39 1.68 0.87
CA ILE A 104 4.14 0.51 1.32
C ILE A 104 3.51 -0.05 2.59
N SER A 105 3.19 -1.34 2.56
CA SER A 105 2.82 -2.09 3.76
C SER A 105 4.06 -2.78 4.34
N THR A 106 4.18 -2.82 5.67
CA THR A 106 5.27 -3.52 6.35
C THR A 106 4.80 -4.18 7.64
N TYR A 107 5.38 -5.32 8.00
CA TYR A 107 5.10 -6.04 9.24
C TYR A 107 6.32 -6.75 9.86
N ASN A 108 7.39 -6.92 9.09
CA ASN A 108 8.60 -7.68 9.43
C ASN A 108 9.65 -6.92 10.24
N GLY A 109 9.35 -5.71 10.71
CA GLY A 109 10.25 -5.02 11.64
C GLY A 109 11.42 -4.26 10.97
N ILE A 110 11.31 -3.86 9.71
CA ILE A 110 12.35 -3.06 9.00
C ILE A 110 11.83 -1.69 8.55
N ALA A 111 10.82 -1.15 9.23
CA ALA A 111 10.07 -0.01 8.73
C ALA A 111 10.94 1.25 8.57
N TYR A 112 11.81 1.55 9.53
CA TYR A 112 12.63 2.76 9.54
C TYR A 112 13.75 2.71 8.50
N SER A 113 14.54 1.65 8.52
CA SER A 113 15.61 1.38 7.55
C SER A 113 15.09 1.32 6.12
N PHE A 114 13.95 0.65 5.89
CA PHE A 114 13.32 0.62 4.57
C PHE A 114 12.88 2.01 4.12
N GLY A 115 12.18 2.77 4.98
CA GLY A 115 11.73 4.13 4.65
C GLY A 115 12.89 5.06 4.32
N LYS A 116 13.97 5.00 5.10
CA LYS A 116 15.18 5.79 4.85
C LYS A 116 15.82 5.44 3.49
N ASN A 117 16.06 4.15 3.24
CA ASN A 117 16.66 3.68 1.99
C ASN A 117 15.79 4.05 0.78
N LEU A 118 14.46 3.99 0.93
CA LEU A 118 13.53 4.40 -0.11
C LEU A 118 13.68 5.89 -0.43
N LEU A 119 13.69 6.77 0.57
CA LEU A 119 13.87 8.21 0.34
C LEU A 119 15.23 8.54 -0.29
N GLU A 120 16.29 7.84 0.11
CA GLU A 120 17.62 7.98 -0.50
C GLU A 120 17.59 7.57 -1.98
N SER A 121 17.01 6.42 -2.30
CA SER A 121 16.85 5.95 -3.67
C SER A 121 16.01 6.88 -4.54
N LEU A 122 14.91 7.42 -4.00
CA LEU A 122 14.06 8.40 -4.73
C LEU A 122 14.83 9.68 -5.01
N LYS A 123 15.64 10.16 -4.06
CA LYS A 123 16.48 11.33 -4.23
C LYS A 123 17.55 11.12 -5.31
N GLU A 124 18.18 9.95 -5.35
CA GLU A 124 19.16 9.58 -6.38
C GLU A 124 18.53 9.49 -7.78
N ALA A 125 17.28 9.01 -7.85
CA ALA A 125 16.48 8.93 -9.08
C ALA A 125 15.87 10.28 -9.52
N ASN A 126 16.13 11.39 -8.82
CA ASN A 126 15.49 12.71 -9.02
C ASN A 126 13.96 12.72 -8.86
N LEU A 127 13.39 11.79 -8.10
CA LEU A 127 11.95 11.67 -7.79
C LEU A 127 11.61 12.39 -6.47
N LYS A 128 11.87 13.69 -6.38
CA LYS A 128 11.75 14.45 -5.12
C LYS A 128 10.31 14.77 -4.71
N ASP A 129 9.40 14.73 -5.68
CA ASP A 129 7.99 15.10 -5.48
C ASP A 129 7.11 13.88 -5.19
N VAL A 130 7.70 12.68 -5.08
CA VAL A 130 6.94 11.46 -4.77
C VAL A 130 6.53 11.44 -3.30
N HIS A 131 5.23 11.27 -3.08
CA HIS A 131 4.64 11.10 -1.75
C HIS A 131 4.71 9.65 -1.31
N VAL A 132 5.44 9.40 -0.22
CA VAL A 132 5.58 8.07 0.39
C VAL A 132 4.61 7.93 1.57
N ILE A 133 3.77 6.89 1.52
CA ILE A 133 2.87 6.49 2.61
C ILE A 133 3.27 5.08 3.07
N MET A 134 3.53 4.92 4.37
CA MET A 134 3.84 3.62 4.98
C MET A 134 2.77 3.22 6.00
N GLY A 135 2.28 1.98 5.90
CA GLY A 135 1.26 1.42 6.79
C GLY A 135 1.56 -0.01 7.23
N GLY A 136 0.71 -0.56 8.10
CA GLY A 136 0.90 -1.88 8.72
C GLY A 136 1.48 -1.77 10.13
N ARG A 137 2.46 -2.62 10.46
CA ARG A 137 3.18 -2.59 11.74
C ARG A 137 4.54 -1.93 11.52
N LEU A 138 4.59 -0.63 11.82
CA LEU A 138 5.75 0.23 11.61
C LEU A 138 6.72 0.12 12.79
N ASN A 139 7.35 -1.03 12.93
CA ASN A 139 8.31 -1.28 13.99
C ASN A 139 9.70 -1.61 13.45
N GLU A 140 10.72 -1.40 14.28
CA GLU A 140 12.11 -1.80 14.01
C GLU A 140 12.88 -1.97 15.32
N PRO A 141 13.77 -2.97 15.45
CA PRO A 141 14.72 -3.04 16.55
C PRO A 141 15.81 -1.96 16.37
N ILE A 142 15.64 -0.84 17.06
CA ILE A 142 16.63 0.25 17.07
C ILE A 142 17.73 -0.05 18.10
N ASP A 143 18.96 0.38 17.81
CA ASP A 143 20.15 0.28 18.68
C ASP A 143 20.51 -1.14 19.14
N GLY A 144 20.20 -2.16 18.33
CA GLY A 144 20.51 -3.55 18.64
C GLY A 144 19.68 -4.12 19.80
N SER A 145 18.57 -3.47 20.16
CA SER A 145 17.61 -4.00 21.12
C SER A 145 16.86 -5.20 20.55
N ASP A 146 16.56 -6.18 21.39
CA ASP A 146 15.77 -7.37 21.00
C ASP A 146 14.28 -7.07 20.79
N LEU A 147 13.81 -5.92 21.29
CA LEU A 147 12.39 -5.55 21.25
C LEU A 147 12.16 -4.49 20.17
N PRO A 148 11.37 -4.80 19.13
CA PRO A 148 11.07 -3.82 18.11
C PRO A 148 10.16 -2.74 18.69
N ILE A 149 10.56 -1.48 18.54
CA ILE A 149 9.79 -0.31 18.94
C ILE A 149 8.99 0.24 17.77
N ASP A 150 7.89 0.94 18.04
CA ASP A 150 7.18 1.66 17.00
C ASP A 150 8.01 2.86 16.53
N VAL A 151 8.26 2.93 15.22
CA VAL A 151 9.11 3.95 14.58
C VAL A 151 8.30 4.95 13.76
N SER A 152 6.97 4.95 13.91
CA SER A 152 6.06 5.82 13.13
C SER A 152 6.43 7.30 13.26
N HIS A 153 6.84 7.76 14.45
CA HIS A 153 7.27 9.14 14.65
C HIS A 153 8.53 9.48 13.84
N MET A 154 9.52 8.59 13.86
CA MET A 154 10.79 8.78 13.14
C MET A 154 10.56 8.82 11.62
N LEU A 155 9.65 8.00 11.12
CA LEU A 155 9.22 8.02 9.72
C LEU A 155 8.55 9.36 9.35
N LYS A 156 7.65 9.88 10.20
CA LYS A 156 7.02 11.19 9.99
C LYS A 156 8.03 12.34 9.97
N GLU A 157 9.04 12.31 10.84
CA GLU A 157 10.11 13.32 10.85
C GLU A 157 10.93 13.35 9.56
N MET A 158 11.03 12.21 8.86
CA MET A 158 11.66 12.13 7.53
C MET A 158 10.75 12.59 6.38
N GLY A 159 9.49 12.92 6.67
CA GLY A 159 8.50 13.33 5.66
C GLY A 159 7.65 12.18 5.10
N ILE A 160 7.73 10.98 5.68
CA ILE A 160 6.88 9.84 5.27
C ILE A 160 5.54 9.94 5.98
N ASN A 161 4.44 9.81 5.24
CA ASN A 161 3.12 9.73 5.84
C ASN A 161 2.93 8.33 6.44
N THR A 162 2.63 8.27 7.74
CA THR A 162 2.37 7.00 8.44
C THR A 162 0.94 6.88 8.95
N ASP A 163 -0.01 7.54 8.29
CA ASP A 163 -1.43 7.40 8.62
C ASP A 163 -1.89 5.98 8.28
N ASN A 164 -1.98 5.15 9.31
CA ASN A 164 -2.31 3.74 9.21
C ASN A 164 -3.83 3.52 9.26
N ASN A 165 -4.59 4.45 8.69
CA ASN A 165 -6.05 4.40 8.66
C ASN A 165 -6.55 4.28 7.21
N VAL A 166 -7.26 3.19 6.93
CA VAL A 166 -7.86 2.90 5.63
C VAL A 166 -8.93 3.95 5.27
N GLU A 167 -9.59 4.54 6.26
CA GLU A 167 -10.67 5.49 6.05
C GLU A 167 -10.15 6.84 5.53
N THR A 168 -8.98 7.28 6.00
CA THR A 168 -8.38 8.60 5.67
C THR A 168 -7.43 8.55 4.48
N VAL A 169 -6.96 7.37 4.06
CA VAL A 169 -5.95 7.22 3.00
C VAL A 169 -6.38 7.87 1.68
N VAL A 170 -7.67 7.78 1.32
CA VAL A 170 -8.20 8.36 0.09
C VAL A 170 -8.13 9.89 0.14
N GLU A 171 -8.48 10.48 1.28
CA GLU A 171 -8.42 11.92 1.48
C GLU A 171 -6.98 12.44 1.53
N ALA A 172 -6.08 11.69 2.17
CA ALA A 172 -4.66 12.00 2.23
C ALA A 172 -4.07 12.06 0.81
N ILE A 173 -4.32 11.04 -0.02
CA ILE A 173 -3.85 11.02 -1.41
C ILE A 173 -4.49 12.15 -2.22
N ALA A 174 -5.79 12.40 -2.05
CA ALA A 174 -6.48 13.50 -2.72
C ALA A 174 -5.94 14.89 -2.33
N SER A 175 -5.33 15.03 -1.14
CA SER A 175 -4.74 16.29 -0.67
C SER A 175 -3.38 16.58 -1.30
N PHE A 176 -2.63 15.55 -1.68
CA PHE A 176 -1.30 15.68 -2.29
C PHE A 176 -1.35 16.10 -3.76
N ASN A 177 -2.50 15.94 -4.41
CA ASN A 177 -2.68 16.21 -5.83
C ASN A 177 -3.53 17.48 -6.10
N ARG A 178 -3.54 18.43 -5.16
CA ARG A 178 -4.28 19.70 -5.25
C ARG A 178 -3.36 20.91 -5.38
#